data_AF-A0A1A2LJV2-F1
#
_entry.id   AF-A0A1A2LJV2-F1
#
_cell.length_a   1.000
_cell.length_b   1.000
_cell.length_c   1.000
_cell.angle_alpha   90.00
_cell.angle_beta   90.00
_cell.angle_gamma   90.00
#
_symmetry.space_group_name_H-M   'P 1'
#
loop_
_entity.id
_entity.type
_entity.pdbx_description
1 polymer ?
#
loop_
_entity_poly.entity_id
_entity_poly.type
_entity_poly.pdbx_seq_one_letter_code
_entity_poly.pdbx_strand_id
1 'polypeptide(L)'
;MQEGDSVTGSIEESAVATVAEWPEELAAVLTGAVDEARAAVVEFSGAEAVGDYLGVSYEDPAAATHRFLAHLPGYQGWQWAVVVAAHPRADHATVSEVVLIPGPTALLAPQWVPWDQRVRPGDLSPGDLLAPAADDPRLVPGYAASGDAQVDEAAAEIGLGRRWVMSAWGRAEAAERWHTGDHGPDSPMARSTKRVCRDCGFFLPLAGSLGAMFGVCGNELSADGQVVDKQYGCGAHSDTPAPAGTGSPSYEPYDDGVLDVVEAPPESSEPAEVTETQPEPSETTELPESTTEEAAPEPSASTPGTSEAHPEAPESQPEPLESQPEVD
;
A
#
# COMPACT_ATOMS: atom_id res chain seq x y z
N MET A 1 -19.22 -13.67 16.69
CA MET A 1 -19.17 -13.28 18.11
C MET A 1 -18.23 -14.24 18.84
N GLN A 2 -16.95 -13.91 18.81
CA GLN A 2 -15.93 -14.42 19.71
C GLN A 2 -14.90 -13.30 19.71
N GLU A 3 -14.98 -12.47 20.75
CA GLU A 3 -14.06 -11.37 20.99
C GLU A 3 -12.70 -12.00 21.28
N GLY A 4 -11.76 -11.78 20.37
CA GLY A 4 -10.36 -12.16 20.54
C GLY A 4 -9.78 -11.33 21.67
N ASP A 5 -9.25 -12.04 22.65
CA ASP A 5 -8.60 -11.52 23.84
C ASP A 5 -7.49 -10.53 23.44
N SER A 6 -7.71 -9.27 23.79
CA SER A 6 -6.78 -8.17 23.57
C SER A 6 -5.54 -8.39 24.43
N VAL A 7 -4.47 -8.93 23.85
CA VAL A 7 -3.13 -9.01 24.47
C VAL A 7 -2.44 -7.64 24.39
N THR A 8 -3.14 -6.62 24.89
CA THR A 8 -2.58 -5.35 25.33
C THR A 8 -3.34 -5.02 26.61
N GLY A 9 -2.87 -5.59 27.71
CA GLY A 9 -3.35 -5.25 29.04
C GLY A 9 -3.25 -3.74 29.21
N SER A 10 -4.35 -3.16 29.69
CA SER A 10 -4.48 -1.76 30.07
C SER A 10 -3.25 -1.30 30.85
N ILE A 11 -2.48 -0.37 30.28
CA ILE A 11 -1.31 0.26 30.91
C ILE A 11 -1.76 1.29 31.98
N GLU A 12 -3.06 1.41 32.24
CA GLU A 12 -3.64 2.38 33.18
C GLU A 12 -4.05 1.79 34.53
N GLU A 13 -3.29 0.82 35.05
CA GLU A 13 -3.29 0.55 36.49
C GLU A 13 -1.87 0.64 37.03
N SER A 14 -1.37 1.89 37.00
CA SER A 14 -0.26 2.32 37.82
C SER A 14 -0.62 2.02 39.28
N ALA A 15 -0.11 0.90 39.78
CA ALA A 15 -0.08 0.61 41.20
C ALA A 15 0.84 1.65 41.84
N VAL A 16 0.26 2.80 42.19
CA VAL A 16 0.87 3.74 43.14
C VAL A 16 0.90 3.01 44.47
N ALA A 17 2.00 2.27 44.69
CA ALA A 17 2.35 1.74 46.00
C ALA A 17 2.35 2.94 46.95
N THR A 18 1.45 2.90 47.92
CA THR A 18 1.36 3.89 48.99
C THR A 18 2.74 4.09 49.60
N VAL A 19 3.13 5.37 49.76
CA VAL A 19 4.41 5.93 50.24
C VAL A 19 4.72 5.54 51.71
N ALA A 20 4.50 4.28 52.09
CA ALA A 20 4.79 3.75 53.41
C ALA A 20 6.28 3.38 53.47
N GLU A 21 7.05 4.38 53.90
CA GLU A 21 8.41 4.31 54.44
C GLU A 21 9.46 3.67 53.53
N TRP A 22 9.87 4.44 52.52
CA TRP A 22 11.14 4.21 51.84
C TRP A 22 12.26 4.49 52.84
N PRO A 23 13.18 3.54 53.12
CA PRO A 23 14.31 3.82 53.99
C PRO A 23 15.14 4.94 53.36
N GLU A 24 15.21 6.11 54.01
CA GLU A 24 15.84 7.31 53.46
C GLU A 24 17.31 7.06 53.06
N GLU A 25 18.01 6.22 53.84
CA GLU A 25 19.37 5.77 53.53
C GLU A 25 19.43 4.96 52.22
N LEU A 26 18.48 4.05 51.99
CA LEU A 26 18.46 3.20 50.80
C LEU A 26 18.05 4.02 49.56
N ALA A 27 17.11 4.94 49.74
CA ALA A 27 16.74 5.89 48.71
C ALA A 27 17.94 6.75 48.28
N ALA A 28 18.77 7.21 49.24
CA ALA A 28 19.98 7.96 48.94
C ALA A 28 21.02 7.13 48.17
N VAL A 29 21.21 5.85 48.54
CA VAL A 29 22.11 4.92 47.82
C VAL A 29 21.63 4.70 46.39
N LEU A 30 20.34 4.39 46.20
CA LEU A 30 19.76 4.13 44.88
C LEU A 30 19.77 5.39 44.00
N THR A 31 19.35 6.55 44.51
CA THR A 31 19.42 7.81 43.74
C THR A 31 20.87 8.21 43.40
N GLY A 32 21.81 7.88 44.29
CA GLY A 32 23.24 8.18 44.13
C GLY A 32 23.98 7.29 43.11
N ALA A 33 23.39 6.19 42.67
CA ALA A 33 24.04 5.19 41.83
C ALA A 33 24.17 5.57 40.34
N VAL A 34 24.04 6.86 39.99
CA VAL A 34 24.09 7.36 38.60
C VAL A 34 25.41 6.99 37.90
N ASP A 35 26.53 7.13 38.60
CA ASP A 35 27.86 6.85 38.03
C ASP A 35 28.07 5.35 37.81
N GLU A 36 27.59 4.51 38.74
CA GLU A 36 27.62 3.05 38.60
C GLU A 36 26.74 2.60 37.44
N ALA A 37 25.54 3.17 37.32
CA ALA A 37 24.64 2.92 36.21
C ALA A 37 25.24 3.37 34.87
N ARG A 38 25.86 4.56 34.81
CA ARG A 38 26.56 5.02 33.60
C ARG A 38 27.70 4.08 33.25
N ALA A 39 28.51 3.69 34.23
CA ALA A 39 29.64 2.77 34.02
C ALA A 39 29.16 1.43 33.45
N ALA A 40 28.02 0.91 33.91
CA ALA A 40 27.43 -0.32 33.37
C ALA A 40 27.05 -0.20 31.89
N VAL A 41 26.48 0.93 31.46
CA VAL A 41 26.22 1.16 30.02
C VAL A 41 27.52 1.27 29.24
N VAL A 42 28.52 1.97 29.77
CA VAL A 42 29.84 2.10 29.12
C VAL A 42 30.52 0.74 28.98
N GLU A 43 30.44 -0.11 29.99
CA GLU A 43 30.94 -1.48 29.94
C GLU A 43 30.20 -2.31 28.87
N PHE A 44 28.87 -2.18 28.80
CA PHE A 44 28.05 -2.96 27.88
C PHE A 44 28.17 -2.53 26.41
N SER A 45 28.19 -1.22 26.13
CA SER A 45 28.05 -0.67 24.77
C SER A 45 29.06 0.42 24.40
N GLY A 46 30.00 0.75 25.29
CA GLY A 46 31.02 1.78 25.06
C GLY A 46 30.57 3.19 25.45
N ALA A 47 31.55 4.08 25.68
CA ALA A 47 31.31 5.43 26.16
C ALA A 47 30.50 6.30 25.19
N GLU A 48 30.68 6.10 23.89
CA GLU A 48 29.96 6.84 22.85
C GLU A 48 28.47 6.47 22.76
N ALA A 49 28.07 5.32 23.31
CA ALA A 49 26.69 4.85 23.26
C ALA A 49 25.79 5.47 24.35
N VAL A 50 26.37 6.04 25.41
CA VAL A 50 25.63 6.63 26.52
C VAL A 50 25.59 8.16 26.41
N GLY A 51 24.39 8.72 26.37
CA GLY A 51 24.17 10.16 26.29
C GLY A 51 23.86 10.80 27.63
N ASP A 52 23.00 11.82 27.56
CA ASP A 52 22.55 12.60 28.71
C ASP A 52 21.79 11.75 29.72
N TYR A 53 21.95 12.08 31.01
CA TYR A 53 21.17 11.45 32.07
C TYR A 53 19.75 12.02 32.09
N LEU A 54 18.76 11.13 32.08
CA LEU A 54 17.34 11.47 31.96
C LEU A 54 16.61 11.40 33.31
N GLY A 55 17.22 10.81 34.33
CA GLY A 55 16.67 10.71 35.68
C GLY A 55 16.60 9.29 36.22
N VAL A 56 16.04 9.18 37.41
CA VAL A 56 15.83 7.93 38.14
C VAL A 56 14.35 7.76 38.46
N SER A 57 13.85 6.55 38.30
CA SER A 57 12.53 6.12 38.80
C SER A 57 12.72 4.95 39.75
N TYR A 58 11.97 4.92 40.85
CA TYR A 58 12.00 3.77 41.75
C TYR A 58 11.02 2.70 41.26
N GLU A 59 11.49 1.47 41.19
CA GLU A 59 10.64 0.31 40.89
C GLU A 59 10.03 -0.22 42.21
N ASP A 60 10.83 -0.24 43.28
CA ASP A 60 10.43 -0.60 44.64
C ASP A 60 11.37 0.05 45.70
N PRO A 61 11.19 -0.16 47.02
CA PRO A 61 12.05 0.45 48.04
C PRO A 61 13.54 0.07 47.99
N ALA A 62 13.90 -1.00 47.31
CA ALA A 62 15.25 -1.55 47.18
C ALA A 62 15.78 -1.55 45.74
N ALA A 63 15.01 -1.08 44.75
CA ALA A 63 15.41 -1.01 43.35
C ALA A 63 15.01 0.30 42.65
N ALA A 64 15.89 0.80 41.80
CA ALA A 64 15.65 2.00 41.00
C ALA A 64 16.22 1.86 39.59
N THR A 65 15.60 2.52 38.62
CA THR A 65 16.01 2.52 37.22
C THR A 65 16.58 3.88 36.85
N HIS A 66 17.88 3.93 36.55
CA HIS A 66 18.54 5.09 35.97
C HIS A 66 18.40 5.08 34.45
N ARG A 67 18.04 6.22 33.87
CA ARG A 67 17.84 6.36 32.42
C ARG A 67 18.85 7.29 31.79
N PHE A 68 19.35 6.91 30.62
CA PHE A 68 20.23 7.73 29.79
C PHE A 68 19.73 7.76 28.36
N LEU A 69 19.94 8.86 27.63
CA LEU A 69 19.71 8.89 26.19
C LEU A 69 20.65 7.88 25.50
N ALA A 70 20.14 7.12 24.53
CA ALA A 70 20.98 6.22 23.75
C ALA A 70 21.57 6.94 22.54
N HIS A 71 22.89 6.88 22.38
CA HIS A 71 23.62 7.38 21.22
C HIS A 71 24.03 6.22 20.30
N LEU A 72 23.04 5.48 19.80
CA LEU A 72 23.24 4.33 18.93
C LEU A 72 22.64 4.59 17.53
N PRO A 73 23.38 4.30 16.43
CA PRO A 73 22.83 4.37 15.08
C PRO A 73 21.58 3.48 14.95
N GLY A 74 20.50 4.03 14.40
CA GLY A 74 19.23 3.31 14.22
C GLY A 74 18.31 3.32 15.45
N TYR A 75 18.78 3.76 16.61
CA TYR A 75 18.01 3.81 17.87
C TYR A 75 17.70 5.25 18.30
N GLN A 76 17.34 6.11 17.35
CA GLN A 76 16.96 7.50 17.66
C GLN A 76 15.74 7.53 18.58
N GLY A 77 15.84 8.31 19.67
CA GLY A 77 14.79 8.43 20.68
C GLY A 77 14.74 7.27 21.68
N TRP A 78 15.65 6.28 21.59
CA TRP A 78 15.77 5.21 22.57
C TRP A 78 16.57 5.63 23.79
N GLN A 79 16.41 4.88 24.87
CA GLN A 79 17.01 5.16 26.16
C GLN A 79 17.65 3.89 26.72
N TRP A 80 18.81 4.03 27.35
CA TRP A 80 19.31 3.02 28.26
C TRP A 80 18.53 3.10 29.57
N ALA A 81 18.07 1.96 30.07
CA ALA A 81 17.57 1.80 31.42
C ALA A 81 18.48 0.83 32.17
N VAL A 82 18.99 1.29 33.29
CA VAL A 82 19.88 0.52 34.16
C VAL A 82 19.18 0.36 35.49
N VAL A 83 18.79 -0.86 35.81
CA VAL A 83 18.16 -1.17 37.09
C VAL A 83 19.26 -1.46 38.09
N VAL A 84 19.27 -0.70 39.17
CA VAL A 84 20.15 -0.89 40.32
C VAL A 84 19.34 -1.38 41.51
N ALA A 85 19.94 -2.22 42.34
CA ALA A 85 19.33 -2.75 43.55
C ALA A 85 20.30 -2.71 44.73
N ALA A 86 19.78 -2.49 45.93
CA ALA A 86 20.56 -2.43 47.16
C ALA A 86 19.80 -3.10 48.30
N HIS A 87 20.50 -3.86 49.16
CA HIS A 87 19.90 -4.42 50.37
C HIS A 87 19.91 -3.39 51.52
N PRO A 88 19.10 -3.56 52.58
CA PRO A 88 19.17 -2.70 53.75
C PRO A 88 20.57 -2.64 54.36
N ARG A 89 21.07 -1.44 54.68
CA ARG A 89 22.44 -1.17 55.18
C ARG A 89 23.57 -1.38 54.15
N ALA A 90 23.26 -1.57 52.87
CA ALA A 90 24.28 -1.49 51.83
C ALA A 90 24.82 -0.06 51.75
N ASP A 91 26.12 0.07 51.50
CA ASP A 91 26.80 1.35 51.26
C ASP A 91 26.92 1.70 49.77
N HIS A 92 26.59 0.75 48.88
CA HIS A 92 26.54 0.91 47.43
C HIS A 92 25.35 0.12 46.85
N ALA A 93 24.93 0.50 45.64
CA ALA A 93 23.98 -0.29 44.87
C ALA A 93 24.72 -1.38 44.08
N THR A 94 23.97 -2.27 43.45
CA THR A 94 24.48 -3.26 42.50
C THR A 94 23.65 -3.19 41.25
N VAL A 95 24.23 -3.47 40.08
CA VAL A 95 23.51 -3.44 38.80
C VAL A 95 22.81 -4.78 38.60
N SER A 96 21.49 -4.74 38.41
CA SER A 96 20.67 -5.92 38.10
C SER A 96 20.59 -6.17 36.59
N GLU A 97 20.33 -5.13 35.81
CA GLU A 97 20.19 -5.22 34.35
C GLU A 97 20.55 -3.90 33.65
N VAL A 98 20.99 -4.02 32.40
CA VAL A 98 21.21 -2.91 31.46
C VAL A 98 20.42 -3.25 30.21
N VAL A 99 19.39 -2.46 29.92
CA VAL A 99 18.49 -2.70 28.79
C VAL A 99 18.33 -1.45 27.94
N LEU A 100 18.16 -1.66 26.64
CA LEU A 100 17.84 -0.59 25.69
C LEU A 100 16.33 -0.63 25.42
N ILE A 101 15.65 0.46 25.69
CA ILE A 101 14.19 0.55 25.60
C ILE A 101 13.76 1.79 24.80
N PRO A 102 12.60 1.73 24.13
CA PRO A 102 12.11 2.85 23.36
C PRO A 102 11.70 3.99 24.29
N GLY A 103 12.23 5.19 24.04
CA GLY A 103 11.76 6.41 24.69
C GLY A 103 10.53 7.00 23.99
N PRO A 104 9.99 8.12 24.49
CA PRO A 104 8.76 8.73 23.96
C PRO A 104 8.82 9.16 22.49
N THR A 105 10.02 9.33 21.95
CA THR A 105 10.27 9.73 20.56
C THR A 105 10.93 8.63 19.75
N ALA A 106 10.98 7.40 20.28
CA ALA A 106 11.56 6.27 19.57
C ALA A 106 10.69 5.89 18.36
N LEU A 107 11.35 5.64 17.23
CA LEU A 107 10.68 5.02 16.10
C LEU A 107 10.46 3.54 16.39
N LEU A 108 9.20 3.15 16.55
CA LEU A 108 8.78 1.77 16.74
C LEU A 108 8.36 1.15 15.42
N ALA A 109 8.52 -0.17 15.33
CA ALA A 109 7.94 -0.92 14.22
C ALA A 109 6.41 -0.77 14.22
N PRO A 110 5.78 -0.70 13.04
CA PRO A 110 4.33 -0.77 12.95
C PRO A 110 3.82 -2.10 13.55
N GLN A 111 2.54 -2.12 13.92
CA GLN A 111 1.92 -3.35 14.41
C GLN A 111 2.03 -4.46 13.36
N TRP A 112 2.33 -5.67 13.83
CA TRP A 112 2.39 -6.83 12.97
C TRP A 112 0.98 -7.17 12.45
N VAL A 113 0.86 -7.34 11.13
CA VAL A 113 -0.40 -7.70 10.46
C VAL A 113 -0.31 -9.17 10.02
N PRO A 114 -1.30 -10.04 10.26
CA PRO A 114 -1.37 -11.40 9.70
C PRO A 114 -1.22 -11.43 8.17
N TRP A 115 -0.60 -12.47 7.62
CA TRP A 115 -0.32 -12.53 6.17
C TRP A 115 -1.60 -12.43 5.32
N ASP A 116 -2.69 -13.03 5.77
CA ASP A 116 -4.00 -13.05 5.12
C ASP A 116 -4.65 -11.65 5.06
N GLN A 117 -4.23 -10.76 5.97
CA GLN A 117 -4.65 -9.36 6.00
C GLN A 117 -3.68 -8.44 5.24
N ARG A 118 -2.52 -8.96 4.80
CA ARG A 118 -1.56 -8.21 3.97
C ARG A 118 -1.89 -8.30 2.49
N VAL A 119 -2.47 -9.42 2.04
CA VAL A 119 -2.76 -9.65 0.62
C VAL A 119 -3.83 -8.67 0.14
N ARG A 120 -3.50 -7.92 -0.92
CA ARG A 120 -4.36 -6.94 -1.57
C ARG A 120 -4.67 -7.34 -3.00
N PRO A 121 -5.74 -6.78 -3.59
CA PRO A 121 -5.99 -6.93 -5.02
C PRO A 121 -4.75 -6.49 -5.83
N GLY A 122 -4.28 -7.36 -6.72
CA GLY A 122 -3.10 -7.11 -7.56
C GLY A 122 -1.79 -7.76 -7.06
N ASP A 123 -1.77 -8.29 -5.83
CA ASP A 123 -0.54 -8.88 -5.27
C ASP A 123 -0.18 -10.25 -5.87
N LEU A 124 -1.14 -10.93 -6.52
CA LEU A 124 -0.93 -12.26 -7.09
C LEU A 124 -0.18 -12.18 -8.42
N SER A 125 0.90 -12.95 -8.51
CA SER A 125 1.74 -13.15 -9.69
C SER A 125 1.48 -14.51 -10.35
N PRO A 126 1.96 -14.73 -11.60
CA PRO A 126 1.84 -16.03 -12.25
C PRO A 126 2.45 -17.16 -11.40
N GLY A 127 1.63 -18.16 -11.07
CA GLY A 127 2.01 -19.30 -10.22
C GLY A 127 1.52 -19.22 -8.78
N ASP A 128 1.06 -18.06 -8.32
CA ASP A 128 0.53 -17.91 -6.96
C ASP A 128 -0.83 -18.58 -6.82
N LEU A 129 -1.01 -19.29 -5.70
CA LEU A 129 -2.27 -19.94 -5.34
C LEU A 129 -2.79 -19.33 -4.04
N LEU A 130 -3.89 -18.59 -4.14
CA LEU A 130 -4.61 -18.05 -2.98
C LEU A 130 -5.90 -18.83 -2.78
N ALA A 131 -5.92 -19.68 -1.76
CA ALA A 131 -7.12 -20.39 -1.38
C ALA A 131 -8.14 -19.42 -0.75
N PRO A 132 -9.44 -19.54 -1.06
CA PRO A 132 -10.49 -18.89 -0.28
C PRO A 132 -10.41 -19.32 1.20
N ALA A 133 -10.92 -18.46 2.09
CA ALA A 133 -11.11 -18.85 3.49
C ALA A 133 -12.03 -20.07 3.59
N ALA A 134 -11.83 -20.91 4.61
CA ALA A 134 -12.58 -22.16 4.78
C ALA A 134 -14.11 -21.96 4.79
N ASP A 135 -14.56 -20.87 5.43
CA ASP A 135 -15.96 -20.48 5.54
C ASP A 135 -16.24 -19.13 4.85
N ASP A 136 -15.66 -18.92 3.65
CA ASP A 136 -15.87 -17.68 2.90
C ASP A 136 -17.36 -17.47 2.56
N PRO A 137 -18.04 -16.46 3.13
CA PRO A 137 -19.47 -16.26 2.96
C PRO A 137 -19.85 -15.87 1.53
N ARG A 138 -18.86 -15.50 0.70
CA ARG A 138 -19.05 -15.16 -0.70
C ARG A 138 -19.23 -16.39 -1.58
N LEU A 139 -19.01 -17.60 -1.05
CA LEU A 139 -19.12 -18.85 -1.79
C LEU A 139 -20.18 -19.77 -1.18
N VAL A 140 -20.88 -20.51 -2.04
CA VAL A 140 -21.75 -21.64 -1.65
C VAL A 140 -21.43 -22.85 -2.54
N PRO A 141 -21.65 -24.08 -2.05
CA PRO A 141 -21.46 -25.27 -2.86
C PRO A 141 -22.33 -25.21 -4.13
N GLY A 142 -21.79 -25.59 -5.28
CA GLY A 142 -22.52 -25.49 -6.56
C GLY A 142 -23.73 -26.42 -6.70
N TYR A 143 -23.84 -27.44 -5.84
CA TYR A 143 -25.05 -28.28 -5.75
C TYR A 143 -26.16 -27.66 -4.88
N ALA A 144 -25.87 -26.57 -4.16
CA ALA A 144 -26.83 -25.85 -3.35
C ALA A 144 -27.36 -24.64 -4.12
N ALA A 145 -28.60 -24.23 -3.83
CA ALA A 145 -29.19 -23.04 -4.44
C ALA A 145 -28.42 -21.78 -4.01
N SER A 146 -27.83 -21.08 -4.97
CA SER A 146 -27.13 -19.81 -4.75
C SER A 146 -28.06 -18.61 -4.70
N GLY A 147 -29.35 -18.82 -5.01
CA GLY A 147 -30.35 -17.76 -5.12
C GLY A 147 -30.34 -17.04 -6.46
N ASP A 148 -29.72 -17.64 -7.49
CA ASP A 148 -29.71 -17.16 -8.86
C ASP A 148 -29.98 -18.32 -9.80
N ALA A 149 -31.17 -18.35 -10.40
CA ALA A 149 -31.63 -19.49 -11.19
C ALA A 149 -30.72 -19.80 -12.39
N GLN A 150 -30.15 -18.77 -13.03
CA GLN A 150 -29.26 -18.97 -14.19
C GLN A 150 -27.90 -19.52 -13.75
N VAL A 151 -27.41 -19.09 -12.58
CA VAL A 151 -26.18 -19.65 -11.99
C VAL A 151 -26.40 -21.09 -11.53
N ASP A 152 -27.54 -21.35 -10.89
CA ASP A 152 -27.90 -22.66 -10.32
C ASP A 152 -28.12 -23.70 -11.42
N GLU A 153 -28.77 -23.33 -12.52
CA GLU A 153 -28.93 -24.19 -13.71
C GLU A 153 -27.56 -24.62 -14.27
N ALA A 154 -26.62 -23.69 -14.42
CA ALA A 154 -25.27 -23.98 -14.91
C ALA A 154 -24.41 -24.76 -13.90
N ALA A 155 -24.71 -24.67 -12.60
CA ALA A 155 -23.95 -25.33 -11.54
C ALA A 155 -24.44 -26.75 -11.23
N ALA A 156 -25.71 -27.05 -11.52
CA ALA A 156 -26.38 -28.30 -11.18
C ALA A 156 -25.96 -29.52 -12.03
N GLU A 157 -25.09 -29.36 -13.02
CA GLU A 157 -24.57 -30.47 -13.82
C GLU A 157 -23.69 -31.39 -12.96
N ILE A 158 -24.23 -32.53 -12.53
CA ILE A 158 -23.53 -33.46 -11.62
C ILE A 158 -22.24 -33.97 -12.27
N GLY A 159 -21.10 -33.65 -11.65
CA GLY A 159 -19.76 -34.06 -12.11
C GLY A 159 -19.13 -33.17 -13.18
N LEU A 160 -19.87 -32.19 -13.71
CA LEU A 160 -19.41 -31.25 -14.74
C LEU A 160 -19.57 -29.77 -14.33
N GLY A 161 -20.36 -29.51 -13.27
CA GLY A 161 -20.62 -28.18 -12.73
C GLY A 161 -19.49 -27.67 -11.84
N ARG A 162 -19.58 -26.38 -11.49
CA ARG A 162 -18.62 -25.72 -10.59
C ARG A 162 -18.78 -26.25 -9.16
N ARG A 163 -17.68 -26.60 -8.50
CA ARG A 163 -17.67 -27.00 -7.08
C ARG A 163 -18.25 -25.90 -6.17
N TRP A 164 -17.91 -24.66 -6.46
CA TRP A 164 -18.35 -23.47 -5.73
C TRP A 164 -18.92 -22.44 -6.70
N VAL A 165 -19.95 -21.74 -6.27
CA VAL A 165 -20.51 -20.57 -6.97
C VAL A 165 -20.60 -19.40 -6.00
N MET A 166 -20.66 -18.18 -6.53
CA MET A 166 -20.86 -17.00 -5.68
C MET A 166 -22.20 -17.08 -4.99
N SER A 167 -22.21 -16.84 -3.69
CA SER A 167 -23.42 -16.69 -2.89
C SER A 167 -24.16 -15.39 -3.25
N ALA A 168 -25.40 -15.25 -2.79
CA ALA A 168 -26.12 -13.97 -2.89
C ALA A 168 -25.34 -12.82 -2.22
N TRP A 169 -24.67 -13.09 -1.09
CA TRP A 169 -23.82 -12.12 -0.40
C TRP A 169 -22.62 -11.71 -1.24
N GLY A 170 -21.89 -12.67 -1.81
CA GLY A 170 -20.74 -12.39 -2.67
C GLY A 170 -21.13 -11.58 -3.90
N ARG A 171 -22.29 -11.86 -4.51
CA ARG A 171 -22.81 -11.08 -5.64
C ARG A 171 -23.18 -9.66 -5.23
N ALA A 172 -23.79 -9.48 -4.05
CA ALA A 172 -24.11 -8.15 -3.53
C ALA A 172 -22.84 -7.31 -3.26
N GLU A 173 -21.81 -7.90 -2.63
CA GLU A 173 -20.53 -7.21 -2.42
C GLU A 173 -19.83 -6.85 -3.73
N ALA A 174 -19.87 -7.73 -4.74
CA ALA A 174 -19.33 -7.42 -6.06
C ALA A 174 -20.11 -6.29 -6.74
N ALA A 175 -21.45 -6.34 -6.70
CA ALA A 175 -22.33 -5.31 -7.24
C ALA A 175 -22.03 -3.94 -6.62
N GLU A 176 -21.90 -3.87 -5.29
CA GLU A 176 -21.57 -2.63 -4.59
C GLU A 176 -20.24 -2.05 -5.09
N ARG A 177 -19.16 -2.86 -5.06
CA ARG A 177 -17.83 -2.40 -5.51
C ARG A 177 -17.81 -1.93 -6.96
N TRP A 178 -18.55 -2.60 -7.85
CA TRP A 178 -18.63 -2.19 -9.26
C TRP A 178 -19.45 -0.92 -9.45
N HIS A 179 -20.56 -0.80 -8.74
CA HIS A 179 -21.43 0.38 -8.81
C HIS A 179 -20.75 1.63 -8.26
N THR A 180 -19.97 1.51 -7.18
CA THR A 180 -19.25 2.65 -6.59
C THR A 180 -17.84 2.83 -7.16
N GLY A 181 -17.44 1.97 -8.11
CA GLY A 181 -16.10 1.99 -8.70
C GLY A 181 -15.95 2.95 -9.88
N ASP A 182 -14.80 2.88 -10.55
CA ASP A 182 -14.44 3.77 -11.67
C ASP A 182 -15.36 3.61 -12.89
N HIS A 183 -16.03 2.46 -13.00
CA HIS A 183 -17.01 2.15 -14.03
C HIS A 183 -18.46 2.15 -13.51
N GLY A 184 -18.69 2.87 -12.41
CA GLY A 184 -20.01 3.15 -11.85
C GLY A 184 -20.68 4.40 -12.48
N PRO A 185 -21.98 4.62 -12.23
CA PRO A 185 -22.70 5.81 -12.70
C PRO A 185 -22.14 7.14 -12.20
N ASP A 186 -21.52 7.11 -11.02
CA ASP A 186 -21.04 8.29 -10.32
C ASP A 186 -19.57 8.60 -10.57
N SER A 187 -18.90 7.81 -11.42
CA SER A 187 -17.51 8.06 -11.74
C SER A 187 -17.33 9.38 -12.51
N PRO A 188 -16.15 10.02 -12.41
CA PRO A 188 -15.89 11.27 -13.12
C PRO A 188 -16.16 11.17 -14.63
N MET A 189 -15.78 10.05 -15.24
CA MET A 189 -16.04 9.77 -16.65
C MET A 189 -17.54 9.73 -16.94
N ALA A 190 -18.31 8.92 -16.19
CA ALA A 190 -19.75 8.80 -16.39
C ALA A 190 -20.47 10.15 -16.31
N ARG A 191 -20.15 10.96 -15.31
CA ARG A 191 -20.73 12.30 -15.11
C ARG A 191 -20.39 13.30 -16.22
N SER A 192 -19.30 13.09 -16.95
CA SER A 192 -18.86 13.97 -18.05
C SER A 192 -19.49 13.62 -19.41
N THR A 193 -20.30 12.56 -19.47
CA THR A 193 -20.85 12.03 -20.72
C THR A 193 -22.38 12.04 -20.68
N LYS A 194 -23.00 12.02 -21.87
CA LYS A 194 -24.47 12.13 -21.99
C LYS A 194 -25.18 10.79 -22.21
N ARG A 195 -24.42 9.76 -22.58
CA ARG A 195 -24.95 8.45 -22.97
C ARG A 195 -24.37 7.38 -22.07
N VAL A 196 -25.14 6.33 -21.83
CA VAL A 196 -24.82 5.30 -20.84
C VAL A 196 -24.76 3.93 -21.48
N CYS A 197 -24.15 2.96 -20.79
CA CYS A 197 -23.96 1.63 -21.33
C CYS A 197 -25.26 0.87 -21.62
N ARG A 198 -26.37 1.17 -20.93
CA ARG A 198 -27.66 0.46 -21.08
C ARG A 198 -28.18 0.42 -22.52
N ASP A 199 -27.93 1.47 -23.30
CA ASP A 199 -28.35 1.62 -24.70
C ASP A 199 -27.19 1.60 -25.69
N CYS A 200 -25.97 1.30 -25.22
CA CYS A 200 -24.78 1.23 -26.06
C CYS A 200 -24.70 -0.09 -26.84
N GLY A 201 -24.43 -0.03 -28.14
CA GLY A 201 -24.24 -1.21 -28.98
C GLY A 201 -23.02 -2.08 -28.62
N PHE A 202 -22.07 -1.53 -27.85
CA PHE A 202 -20.89 -2.25 -27.37
C PHE A 202 -21.09 -2.92 -25.99
N PHE A 203 -22.29 -2.83 -25.41
CA PHE A 203 -22.59 -3.40 -24.09
C PHE A 203 -22.92 -4.89 -24.18
N LEU A 204 -22.13 -5.72 -23.50
CA LEU A 204 -22.31 -7.16 -23.41
C LEU A 204 -22.91 -7.51 -22.03
N PRO A 205 -24.21 -7.85 -21.92
CA PRO A 205 -24.84 -8.07 -20.62
C PRO A 205 -24.27 -9.29 -19.89
N LEU A 206 -24.05 -9.18 -18.58
CA LEU A 206 -23.70 -10.33 -17.74
C LEU A 206 -24.90 -11.29 -17.62
N ALA A 207 -24.61 -12.57 -17.36
CA ALA A 207 -25.63 -13.56 -17.02
C ALA A 207 -26.11 -13.43 -15.57
N GLY A 208 -27.29 -13.99 -15.29
CA GLY A 208 -27.88 -14.05 -13.96
C GLY A 208 -28.36 -12.71 -13.42
N SER A 209 -28.49 -12.65 -12.11
CA SER A 209 -28.96 -11.51 -11.33
C SER A 209 -28.12 -10.24 -11.53
N LEU A 210 -26.81 -10.36 -11.73
CA LEU A 210 -25.92 -9.21 -11.98
C LEU A 210 -26.19 -8.54 -13.34
N GLY A 211 -26.69 -9.29 -14.33
CA GLY A 211 -27.08 -8.76 -15.64
C GLY A 211 -28.20 -7.72 -15.61
N ALA A 212 -28.93 -7.61 -14.49
CA ALA A 212 -29.90 -6.55 -14.26
C ALA A 212 -29.25 -5.16 -14.26
N MET A 213 -28.02 -5.04 -13.75
CA MET A 213 -27.31 -3.76 -13.56
C MET A 213 -25.99 -3.65 -14.31
N PHE A 214 -25.32 -4.77 -14.61
CA PHE A 214 -23.95 -4.76 -15.12
C PHE A 214 -23.79 -5.51 -16.44
N GLY A 215 -22.74 -5.16 -17.16
CA GLY A 215 -22.27 -5.82 -18.38
C GLY A 215 -20.77 -5.64 -18.52
N VAL A 216 -20.22 -6.06 -19.65
CA VAL A 216 -18.84 -5.81 -20.06
C VAL A 216 -18.85 -4.85 -21.25
N CYS A 217 -17.95 -3.88 -21.25
CA CYS A 217 -17.73 -3.03 -22.42
C CYS A 217 -16.85 -3.77 -23.44
N GLY A 218 -17.32 -3.91 -24.67
CA GLY A 218 -16.57 -4.52 -25.79
C GLY A 218 -16.03 -3.50 -26.79
N ASN A 219 -15.89 -2.23 -26.39
CA ASN A 219 -15.29 -1.20 -27.24
C ASN A 219 -13.81 -1.05 -26.91
N GLU A 220 -12.94 -1.45 -27.84
CA GLU A 220 -11.47 -1.39 -27.74
C GLU A 220 -10.92 0.02 -27.44
N LEU A 221 -11.68 1.07 -27.78
CA LEU A 221 -11.30 2.46 -27.56
C LEU A 221 -11.78 3.02 -26.21
N SER A 222 -12.24 2.15 -25.31
CA SER A 222 -12.88 2.55 -24.05
C SER A 222 -12.54 1.59 -22.92
N ALA A 223 -13.49 1.31 -22.01
CA ALA A 223 -13.35 0.37 -20.90
C ALA A 223 -13.37 -1.11 -21.37
N ASP A 224 -12.63 -1.43 -22.43
CA ASP A 224 -12.64 -2.76 -23.05
C ASP A 224 -12.33 -3.87 -22.05
N GLY A 225 -13.15 -4.93 -22.09
CA GLY A 225 -13.05 -6.07 -21.18
C GLY A 225 -13.37 -5.76 -19.71
N GLN A 226 -13.75 -4.52 -19.37
CA GLN A 226 -14.09 -4.15 -17.99
C GLN A 226 -15.57 -4.34 -17.71
N VAL A 227 -15.90 -4.68 -16.46
CA VAL A 227 -17.27 -4.67 -15.98
C VAL A 227 -17.73 -3.22 -15.82
N VAL A 228 -18.86 -2.88 -16.41
CA VAL A 228 -19.45 -1.54 -16.39
C VAL A 228 -20.88 -1.59 -15.86
N ASP A 229 -21.26 -0.58 -15.08
CA ASP A 229 -22.66 -0.35 -14.74
C ASP A 229 -23.45 0.09 -15.98
N LYS A 230 -24.72 -0.29 -16.08
CA LYS A 230 -25.62 0.16 -17.16
C LYS A 230 -25.75 1.68 -17.25
N GLN A 231 -25.52 2.40 -16.16
CA GLN A 231 -25.54 3.84 -16.09
C GLN A 231 -24.15 4.48 -16.21
N TYR A 232 -23.08 3.68 -16.35
CA TYR A 232 -21.76 4.18 -16.71
C TYR A 232 -21.79 4.79 -18.12
N GLY A 233 -21.05 5.88 -18.32
CA GLY A 233 -20.85 6.49 -19.63
C GLY A 233 -19.36 6.72 -19.87
N CYS A 234 -18.88 6.34 -21.05
CA CYS A 234 -17.45 6.27 -21.36
C CYS A 234 -16.97 7.27 -22.43
N GLY A 235 -17.89 8.03 -23.03
CA GLY A 235 -17.61 8.99 -24.11
C GLY A 235 -17.55 8.36 -25.50
N ALA A 236 -17.09 7.11 -25.61
CA ALA A 236 -17.04 6.32 -26.85
C ALA A 236 -18.30 5.45 -27.06
N HIS A 237 -19.48 6.04 -26.89
CA HIS A 237 -20.76 5.34 -27.11
C HIS A 237 -20.97 5.04 -28.61
N SER A 238 -21.68 3.95 -28.93
CA SER A 238 -22.03 3.57 -30.31
C SER A 238 -22.84 4.62 -31.08
N ASP A 239 -23.42 5.59 -30.35
CA ASP A 239 -24.32 6.61 -30.88
C ASP A 239 -23.72 8.01 -30.68
N THR A 240 -22.43 8.09 -30.34
CA THR A 240 -21.70 9.35 -30.32
C THR A 240 -21.57 9.85 -31.77
N PRO A 241 -22.16 11.01 -32.12
CA PRO A 241 -22.10 11.51 -33.48
C PRO A 241 -20.69 12.00 -33.81
N ALA A 242 -20.31 11.91 -35.09
CA ALA A 242 -19.09 12.53 -35.58
C ALA A 242 -19.12 14.06 -35.38
N PRO A 243 -17.98 14.71 -35.10
CA PRO A 243 -17.90 16.17 -35.08
C PRO A 243 -18.34 16.76 -36.43
N ALA A 244 -19.04 17.89 -36.40
CA ALA A 244 -19.40 18.58 -37.63
C ALA A 244 -18.14 19.06 -38.35
N GLY A 245 -18.01 18.75 -39.64
CA GLY A 245 -16.93 19.26 -40.49
C GLY A 245 -15.72 18.35 -40.67
N THR A 246 -15.73 17.11 -40.17
CA THR A 246 -14.65 16.12 -40.41
C THR A 246 -14.80 15.37 -41.75
N GLY A 247 -15.70 15.81 -42.61
CA GLY A 247 -15.75 15.30 -43.99
C GLY A 247 -14.58 15.87 -44.76
N SER A 248 -13.77 15.02 -45.38
CA SER A 248 -13.02 15.45 -46.55
C SER A 248 -14.01 16.06 -47.54
N PRO A 249 -13.66 17.17 -48.23
CA PRO A 249 -14.55 17.76 -49.23
C PRO A 249 -15.04 16.66 -50.18
N SER A 250 -16.34 16.62 -50.47
CA SER A 250 -16.92 15.59 -51.35
C SER A 250 -16.38 15.62 -52.78
N TYR A 251 -15.55 16.61 -53.09
CA TYR A 251 -14.88 16.83 -54.35
C TYR A 251 -13.40 17.08 -54.07
N GLU A 252 -12.52 16.62 -54.95
CA GLU A 252 -11.13 17.09 -54.94
C GLU A 252 -11.14 18.63 -54.95
N PRO A 253 -10.35 19.30 -54.09
CA PRO A 253 -10.13 20.73 -54.21
C PRO A 253 -9.75 21.00 -55.67
N TYR A 254 -10.53 21.84 -56.36
CA TYR A 254 -10.20 22.24 -57.71
C TYR A 254 -8.93 23.08 -57.63
N ASP A 255 -7.80 22.46 -57.92
CA ASP A 255 -6.55 23.16 -58.18
C ASP A 255 -6.67 23.80 -59.56
N ASP A 256 -6.86 25.12 -59.58
CA ASP A 256 -6.93 25.89 -60.81
C ASP A 256 -5.55 26.07 -61.47
N GLY A 257 -4.50 25.50 -60.88
CA GLY A 257 -3.11 25.61 -61.31
C GLY A 257 -2.56 27.03 -61.13
N VAL A 258 -3.29 27.91 -60.43
CA VAL A 258 -2.85 29.27 -60.15
C VAL A 258 -2.02 29.23 -58.87
N LEU A 259 -0.72 29.47 -59.02
CA LEU A 259 0.14 29.68 -57.87
C LEU A 259 -0.23 31.04 -57.25
N ASP A 260 -0.86 31.01 -56.07
CA ASP A 260 -0.95 32.18 -55.20
C ASP A 260 0.46 32.52 -54.68
N VAL A 261 1.20 33.30 -55.46
CA VAL A 261 2.50 33.81 -55.07
C VAL A 261 2.30 34.92 -54.05
N VAL A 262 2.33 34.56 -52.77
CA VAL A 262 2.44 35.53 -51.68
C VAL A 262 3.88 36.04 -51.68
N GLU A 263 4.08 37.36 -51.76
CA GLU A 263 5.41 37.93 -51.54
C GLU A 263 5.90 37.50 -50.16
N ALA A 264 7.06 36.85 -50.13
CA ALA A 264 7.74 36.58 -48.86
C ALA A 264 7.93 37.93 -48.15
N PRO A 265 7.57 38.05 -46.85
CA PRO A 265 7.88 39.24 -46.08
C PRO A 265 9.36 39.59 -46.28
N PRO A 266 9.73 40.87 -46.45
CA PRO A 266 11.12 41.23 -46.67
C PRO A 266 11.96 40.63 -45.55
N GLU A 267 13.00 39.87 -45.94
CA GLU A 267 13.99 39.36 -45.00
C GLU A 267 14.54 40.55 -44.22
N SER A 268 14.21 40.59 -42.93
CA SER A 268 14.82 41.50 -41.98
C SER A 268 16.33 41.32 -42.08
N SER A 269 17.01 42.28 -42.72
CA SER A 269 18.47 42.35 -42.71
C SER A 269 18.96 42.23 -41.27
N GLU A 270 19.78 41.23 -41.01
CA GLU A 270 20.37 40.97 -39.70
C GLU A 270 21.01 42.23 -39.09
N PRO A 271 20.99 42.34 -37.75
CA PRO A 271 21.34 43.57 -37.05
C PRO A 271 22.81 43.94 -37.27
N ALA A 272 23.03 45.17 -37.70
CA ALA A 272 24.34 45.80 -37.61
C ALA A 272 24.70 45.99 -36.12
N GLU A 273 25.66 45.18 -35.68
CA GLU A 273 26.65 45.39 -34.61
C GLU A 273 26.41 46.59 -33.68
N VAL A 274 26.00 46.32 -32.43
CA VAL A 274 26.27 47.19 -31.29
C VAL A 274 27.12 46.40 -30.29
N THR A 275 28.42 46.65 -30.33
CA THR A 275 29.38 46.18 -29.33
C THR A 275 29.19 46.99 -28.03
N GLU A 276 28.74 46.26 -27.01
CA GLU A 276 28.99 46.33 -25.57
C GLU A 276 29.55 47.65 -24.96
N THR A 277 28.85 48.21 -23.97
CA THR A 277 29.46 48.78 -22.74
C THR A 277 28.42 48.87 -21.59
N GLN A 278 28.65 48.09 -20.53
CA GLN A 278 28.05 48.14 -19.16
C GLN A 278 28.21 49.53 -18.50
N PRO A 279 27.47 49.95 -17.42
CA PRO A 279 27.20 49.16 -16.20
C PRO A 279 25.88 49.41 -15.41
N GLU A 280 25.71 48.59 -14.37
CA GLU A 280 24.83 48.67 -13.18
C GLU A 280 24.76 50.04 -12.45
N PRO A 281 23.96 50.22 -11.35
CA PRO A 281 22.64 49.62 -11.01
C PRO A 281 21.65 50.63 -10.35
N SER A 282 20.37 50.26 -10.21
CA SER A 282 19.59 50.41 -8.96
C SER A 282 18.16 49.91 -9.10
N GLU A 283 17.89 48.81 -8.39
CA GLU A 283 16.84 48.62 -7.39
C GLU A 283 15.43 49.20 -7.64
N THR A 284 14.43 48.29 -7.68
CA THR A 284 13.13 48.26 -6.94
C THR A 284 12.12 47.46 -7.78
N THR A 285 11.91 46.16 -7.49
CA THR A 285 10.71 45.57 -6.81
C THR A 285 9.46 45.61 -7.71
N GLU A 286 8.77 44.54 -8.13
CA GLU A 286 8.53 43.20 -7.54
C GLU A 286 8.09 42.19 -8.64
N LEU A 287 8.30 40.91 -8.34
CA LEU A 287 8.11 39.67 -9.15
C LEU A 287 6.62 39.16 -9.16
N PRO A 288 6.29 37.91 -9.57
CA PRO A 288 6.22 37.41 -10.94
C PRO A 288 4.95 36.53 -11.20
N GLU A 289 4.73 36.09 -12.44
CA GLU A 289 4.08 34.79 -12.70
C GLU A 289 5.17 33.76 -12.99
N SER A 290 5.21 32.69 -12.18
CA SER A 290 6.12 31.55 -12.33
C SER A 290 5.40 30.37 -12.97
N THR A 291 6.10 29.81 -13.94
CA THR A 291 6.00 28.51 -14.59
C THR A 291 6.05 27.31 -13.64
N THR A 292 5.57 26.15 -14.12
CA THR A 292 6.31 24.86 -14.24
C THR A 292 5.39 23.89 -15.00
N GLU A 293 5.69 23.49 -16.23
CA GLU A 293 6.71 22.57 -16.75
C GLU A 293 6.40 21.08 -16.49
N GLU A 294 6.43 20.35 -17.61
CA GLU A 294 5.91 19.04 -17.89
C GLU A 294 7.07 18.03 -17.97
N ALA A 295 6.91 16.86 -17.37
CA ALA A 295 7.84 15.74 -17.49
C ALA A 295 7.10 14.48 -17.94
N ALA A 296 7.56 13.90 -19.05
CA ALA A 296 7.12 12.62 -19.60
C ALA A 296 8.15 11.52 -19.32
N PRO A 297 7.75 10.23 -19.22
CA PRO A 297 8.69 9.11 -19.32
C PRO A 297 8.48 8.21 -20.54
N GLU A 298 9.60 7.62 -20.97
CA GLU A 298 9.84 6.73 -22.12
C GLU A 298 9.27 5.30 -21.94
N PRO A 299 9.07 4.52 -23.04
CA PRO A 299 8.88 3.07 -22.96
C PRO A 299 10.12 2.28 -23.42
N SER A 300 10.55 1.32 -22.60
CA SER A 300 11.52 0.29 -22.98
C SER A 300 10.85 -0.90 -23.66
N ALA A 301 11.37 -1.29 -24.83
CA ALA A 301 11.05 -2.54 -25.54
C ALA A 301 12.24 -3.51 -25.42
N SER A 302 11.97 -4.81 -25.32
CA SER A 302 12.98 -5.86 -25.47
C SER A 302 12.40 -7.06 -26.22
N THR A 303 13.02 -7.37 -27.35
CA THR A 303 12.74 -8.51 -28.24
C THR A 303 13.70 -9.68 -27.98
N PRO A 304 13.36 -10.91 -28.46
CA PRO A 304 13.94 -12.16 -27.95
C PRO A 304 15.18 -12.62 -28.73
N GLY A 305 16.02 -13.45 -28.09
CA GLY A 305 17.15 -14.13 -28.69
C GLY A 305 17.19 -15.61 -28.34
N THR A 306 17.14 -16.46 -29.37
CA THR A 306 17.29 -17.93 -29.33
C THR A 306 18.76 -18.34 -29.30
N SER A 307 19.12 -19.37 -28.51
CA SER A 307 20.25 -20.28 -28.83
C SER A 307 20.11 -21.63 -28.12
N GLU A 308 20.68 -22.67 -28.74
CA GLU A 308 20.38 -24.10 -28.65
C GLU A 308 21.07 -24.89 -27.51
N ALA A 309 20.65 -26.15 -27.41
CA ALA A 309 20.87 -27.20 -26.40
C ALA A 309 22.29 -27.81 -26.28
N HIS A 310 22.63 -28.34 -25.08
CA HIS A 310 22.89 -29.79 -24.86
C HIS A 310 22.91 -30.16 -23.34
N PRO A 311 22.73 -31.46 -22.97
CA PRO A 311 22.15 -31.91 -21.71
C PRO A 311 23.16 -32.48 -20.70
N GLU A 312 22.74 -32.56 -19.43
CA GLU A 312 23.23 -33.58 -18.49
C GLU A 312 22.19 -33.81 -17.37
N ALA A 313 21.82 -35.07 -17.17
CA ALA A 313 21.01 -35.56 -16.05
C ALA A 313 21.91 -35.81 -14.81
N PRO A 314 21.37 -35.99 -13.59
CA PRO A 314 20.81 -37.30 -13.26
C PRO A 314 19.54 -37.29 -12.39
N GLU A 315 18.84 -38.42 -12.47
CA GLU A 315 17.72 -38.87 -11.66
C GLU A 315 18.10 -39.04 -10.18
N SER A 316 17.14 -38.78 -9.28
CA SER A 316 17.02 -39.56 -8.04
C SER A 316 15.55 -39.60 -7.59
N GLN A 317 15.02 -40.82 -7.57
CA GLN A 317 13.69 -41.19 -7.10
C GLN A 317 13.62 -41.13 -5.56
N PRO A 318 12.41 -41.09 -4.98
CA PRO A 318 12.19 -41.78 -3.72
C PRO A 318 11.02 -42.78 -3.82
N GLU A 319 11.29 -44.04 -3.49
CA GLU A 319 10.35 -45.01 -2.95
C GLU A 319 11.03 -45.72 -1.76
N PRO A 320 10.32 -46.47 -0.90
CA PRO A 320 9.22 -46.07 -0.04
C PRO A 320 9.60 -46.31 1.44
N LEU A 321 8.93 -45.66 2.39
CA LEU A 321 9.11 -45.96 3.82
C LEU A 321 7.96 -46.83 4.33
N GLU A 322 8.32 -48.06 4.68
CA GLU A 322 7.50 -49.07 5.33
C GLU A 322 7.17 -48.71 6.79
N SER A 323 6.08 -49.33 7.26
CA SER A 323 5.80 -49.80 8.63
C SER A 323 5.35 -48.78 9.68
N GLN A 324 4.04 -48.80 9.95
CA GLN A 324 3.49 -48.46 11.27
C GLN A 324 3.43 -49.72 12.15
N PRO A 325 3.65 -49.61 13.47
CA PRO A 325 3.29 -50.66 14.40
C PRO A 325 1.81 -50.54 14.81
N GLU A 326 1.09 -51.67 14.80
CA GLU A 326 -0.23 -51.82 15.42
C GLU A 326 -0.15 -51.55 16.94
N VAL A 327 -1.12 -50.78 17.45
CA VAL A 327 -1.47 -50.71 18.87
C VAL A 327 -2.99 -50.81 18.96
N ASP A 328 -3.44 -51.91 19.58
CA ASP A 328 -4.78 -52.34 20.04
C ASP A 328 -5.95 -52.44 19.04
#